data_AF-A0A8X8WKK3-F1
#
_entry.id   AF-A0A8X8WKK3-F1
#
_cell.length_a   1.000
_cell.length_b   1.000
_cell.length_c   1.000
_cell.angle_alpha   90.00
_cell.angle_beta   90.00
_cell.angle_gamma   90.00
#
_symmetry.space_group_name_H-M   'P 1'
#
loop_
_entity.id
_entity.type
_entity.pdbx_description
1 polymer ?
#
loop_
_entity_poly.entity_id
_entity_poly.type
_entity_poly.pdbx_seq_one_letter_code
_entity_poly.pdbx_strand_id
1 'polypeptide(L)'
;MIANVCSRGPVYKPPSVGRLTDRFSKSTVDKSYDVAFGASNIHVTNTGTTAALSLDKSSGSGLVSKNKYYYGFFNAAMKLPAGFTSGVVVAFYASIVTI
;
A
#
# COMPACT_ATOMS: atom_id res chain seq x y z
N MET A 1 -4.31 26.59 -6.53
CA MET A 1 -3.90 27.19 -5.25
C MET A 1 -3.28 26.07 -4.42
N ILE A 2 -1.95 26.04 -4.27
CA ILE A 2 -1.26 24.98 -3.51
C ILE A 2 -1.03 25.57 -2.11
N ALA A 3 -1.63 24.97 -1.08
CA ALA A 3 -1.35 25.37 0.29
C ALA A 3 0.08 24.93 0.63
N ASN A 4 0.98 25.91 0.83
CA ASN A 4 2.28 25.64 1.43
C ASN A 4 2.05 25.19 2.87
N VAL A 5 2.17 23.89 3.14
CA VAL A 5 2.15 23.36 4.50
C VAL A 5 3.46 23.75 5.17
N CYS A 6 3.39 24.70 6.09
CA CYS A 6 4.53 25.14 6.89
C CYS A 6 4.40 24.54 8.29
N SER A 7 5.19 23.50 8.59
CA SER A 7 5.37 23.01 9.97
C SER A 7 6.29 23.98 10.71
N ARG A 8 5.75 25.05 11.31
CA ARG A 8 6.51 25.95 12.19
C ARG A 8 6.56 25.36 13.60
N GLY A 9 7.43 24.39 13.82
CA GLY A 9 7.64 23.77 15.13
C GLY A 9 8.85 22.83 15.14
N PRO A 10 9.33 22.43 16.33
CA PRO A 10 10.40 21.44 16.43
C PRO A 10 9.99 20.15 15.71
N VAL A 11 10.87 19.65 14.85
CA VAL A 11 10.64 18.39 14.12
C VAL A 11 10.61 17.26 15.15
N TYR A 12 9.44 16.67 15.36
CA TYR A 12 9.31 15.47 16.17
C TYR A 12 10.18 14.36 15.58
N LYS A 13 11.09 13.83 16.37
CA LYS A 13 11.84 12.62 16.07
C LYS A 13 11.35 11.54 17.02
N PRO A 14 10.71 10.47 16.51
CA PRO A 14 10.32 9.36 17.37
C PRO A 14 11.57 8.76 18.04
N PRO A 15 11.43 8.26 19.28
CA PRO A 15 12.53 7.59 19.97
C PRO A 15 13.02 6.38 19.15
N SER A 16 14.33 6.12 19.22
CA SER A 16 14.94 4.99 18.51
C SER A 16 14.50 3.68 19.15
N VAL A 17 13.53 3.01 18.54
CA VAL A 17 13.03 1.69 18.94
C VAL A 17 13.23 0.71 17.79
N GLY A 18 13.43 -0.56 18.11
CA GLY A 18 13.52 -1.61 17.10
C GLY A 18 12.25 -1.69 16.26
N ARG A 19 12.38 -1.73 14.93
CA ARG A 19 11.23 -1.80 14.03
C ARG A 19 10.63 -3.20 14.10
N LEU A 20 9.37 -3.29 14.50
CA LEU A 20 8.65 -4.56 14.54
C LEU A 20 8.63 -5.26 13.16
N THR A 21 8.55 -4.49 12.08
CA THR A 21 8.59 -5.00 10.70
C THR A 21 9.87 -5.76 10.34
N ASP A 22 10.96 -5.50 11.04
CA ASP A 22 12.26 -6.14 10.77
C ASP A 22 12.36 -7.52 11.43
N ARG A 23 11.38 -7.89 12.28
CA ARG A 23 11.27 -9.21 12.91
C ARG A 23 10.60 -10.26 12.01
N PHE A 24 10.04 -9.85 10.87
CA PHE A 24 9.30 -10.73 9.97
C PHE A 24 9.96 -10.78 8.59
N SER A 25 9.96 -11.97 7.99
CA SER A 25 10.44 -12.15 6.62
C SER A 25 9.52 -11.43 5.63
N LYS A 26 10.11 -10.68 4.70
CA LYS A 26 9.36 -10.03 3.62
C LYS A 26 8.97 -11.06 2.56
N SER A 27 7.70 -11.07 2.18
CA SER A 27 7.22 -11.81 1.00
C SER A 27 7.12 -10.89 -0.21
N THR A 28 7.23 -11.46 -1.42
CA THR A 28 7.03 -10.71 -2.66
C THR A 28 5.53 -10.62 -3.00
N VAL A 29 5.14 -9.54 -3.67
CA VAL A 29 3.75 -9.25 -4.02
C VAL A 29 3.20 -10.29 -5.00
N ASP A 30 3.96 -10.61 -6.05
CA ASP A 30 3.62 -11.61 -7.07
C ASP A 30 3.35 -13.02 -6.51
N LYS A 31 4.03 -13.39 -5.43
CA LYS A 31 3.83 -14.68 -4.74
C LYS A 31 2.69 -14.65 -3.73
N SER A 32 2.40 -13.50 -3.13
CA SER A 32 1.48 -13.40 -1.98
C SER A 32 0.09 -12.89 -2.36
N TYR A 33 -0.05 -12.23 -3.50
CA TYR A 33 -1.28 -11.59 -3.95
C TYR A 33 -1.59 -11.93 -5.42
N ASP A 34 -2.88 -11.99 -5.72
CA ASP A 34 -3.42 -12.05 -7.09
C ASP A 34 -4.10 -10.71 -7.42
N VAL A 35 -4.32 -10.49 -8.72
CA VAL A 35 -5.07 -9.32 -9.19
C VAL A 35 -6.55 -9.52 -8.91
N ALA A 36 -7.15 -8.62 -8.13
CA ALA A 36 -8.58 -8.61 -7.88
C ALA A 36 -9.32 -7.91 -9.03
N PHE A 37 -8.82 -6.76 -9.48
CA PHE A 37 -9.38 -6.00 -10.60
C PHE A 37 -8.35 -5.03 -11.18
N GLY A 38 -8.61 -4.53 -12.40
CA GLY A 38 -7.82 -3.46 -13.01
C GLY A 38 -6.40 -3.90 -13.38
N ALA A 39 -6.23 -5.11 -13.93
CA ALA A 39 -4.91 -5.69 -14.25
C ALA A 39 -4.03 -4.76 -15.11
N SER A 40 -4.62 -4.02 -16.06
CA SER A 40 -3.91 -3.03 -16.88
C SER A 40 -3.30 -1.87 -16.08
N ASN A 41 -3.84 -1.62 -14.89
CA ASN A 41 -3.43 -0.55 -13.98
C ASN A 41 -2.52 -1.05 -12.85
N ILE A 42 -2.00 -2.28 -12.96
CA ILE A 42 -1.06 -2.88 -12.02
C ILE A 42 0.27 -3.15 -12.71
N HIS A 43 1.34 -2.63 -12.14
CA HIS A 43 2.69 -2.89 -12.64
C HIS A 43 3.60 -3.40 -11.51
N VAL A 44 4.02 -4.66 -11.59
CA VAL A 44 4.91 -5.28 -10.61
C VAL A 44 6.36 -5.02 -11.00
N THR A 45 7.16 -4.53 -10.06
CA THR A 45 8.55 -4.11 -10.24
C THR A 45 9.44 -4.68 -9.15
N ASN A 46 10.75 -4.44 -9.26
CA ASN A 46 11.76 -4.85 -8.28
C ASN A 46 11.68 -6.34 -7.94
N THR A 47 11.73 -7.18 -8.98
CA THR A 47 11.66 -8.65 -8.88
C THR A 47 10.50 -9.15 -8.00
N GLY A 48 9.32 -8.54 -8.16
CA GLY A 48 8.10 -8.98 -7.48
C GLY A 48 7.84 -8.29 -6.15
N THR A 49 8.76 -7.50 -5.58
CA THR A 49 8.58 -6.95 -4.22
C THR A 49 7.66 -5.75 -4.17
N THR A 50 7.43 -5.07 -5.29
CA THR A 50 6.72 -3.79 -5.34
C THR A 50 5.65 -3.82 -6.41
N ALA A 51 4.41 -3.49 -6.07
CA ALA A 51 3.35 -3.23 -7.04
C ALA A 51 3.04 -1.74 -7.09
N ALA A 52 3.04 -1.18 -8.30
CA ALA A 52 2.47 0.12 -8.58
C ALA A 52 1.00 -0.06 -8.97
N LEU A 53 0.11 0.64 -8.27
CA LEU A 53 -1.31 0.67 -8.53
C LEU A 53 -1.68 2.05 -9.09
N SER A 54 -2.46 2.05 -10.16
CA SER A 54 -2.97 3.26 -10.81
C SER A 54 -4.49 3.31 -10.76
N LEU A 55 -5.01 4.53 -10.76
CA LEU A 55 -6.43 4.85 -10.93
C LEU A 55 -6.52 5.92 -12.02
N ASP A 56 -7.32 5.65 -13.03
CA ASP A 56 -7.65 6.59 -14.09
C ASP A 56 -9.17 6.67 -14.29
N LYS A 57 -9.61 7.35 -15.35
CA LYS A 57 -11.04 7.52 -15.65
C LYS A 57 -11.76 6.21 -16.01
N SER A 58 -11.02 5.20 -16.45
CA SER A 58 -11.57 3.91 -16.87
C SER A 58 -11.75 2.96 -15.69
N SER A 59 -10.75 2.85 -14.81
CA SER A 59 -10.80 1.94 -13.66
C SER A 59 -9.73 2.23 -12.61
N GLY A 60 -9.96 1.76 -11.38
CA GLY A 60 -8.92 1.59 -10.37
C GLY A 60 -8.17 0.27 -10.53
N SER A 61 -7.39 -0.09 -9.52
CA SER A 61 -6.72 -1.39 -9.44
C SER A 61 -6.67 -1.90 -8.00
N GLY A 62 -6.65 -3.23 -7.86
CA GLY A 62 -6.64 -3.87 -6.55
C GLY A 62 -5.99 -5.24 -6.58
N LEU A 63 -5.35 -5.57 -5.46
CA LEU A 63 -4.73 -6.88 -5.19
C LEU A 63 -5.46 -7.55 -4.03
N VAL A 64 -5.59 -8.87 -4.09
CA VAL A 64 -6.16 -9.70 -3.02
C VAL A 64 -5.17 -10.78 -2.63
N SER A 65 -5.09 -11.11 -1.35
CA SER A 65 -4.18 -12.16 -0.89
C SER A 65 -4.60 -13.52 -1.45
N LYS A 66 -3.64 -14.34 -1.89
CA LYS A 66 -3.97 -15.69 -2.42
C LYS A 66 -4.57 -16.60 -1.35
N ASN A 67 -4.16 -16.39 -0.11
CA ASN A 67 -4.61 -17.15 1.05
C ASN A 67 -5.56 -16.33 1.91
N LYS A 68 -6.41 -17.05 2.65
CA LYS A 68 -7.26 -16.52 3.73
C LYS A 68 -6.56 -16.74 5.06
N TYR A 69 -6.76 -15.81 5.99
CA TYR A 69 -6.11 -15.82 7.30
C TYR A 69 -7.13 -15.56 8.41
N TYR A 70 -6.98 -16.25 9.54
CA TYR A 70 -7.80 -16.03 10.74
C TYR A 70 -7.21 -14.96 11.67
N TYR A 71 -5.88 -14.90 11.74
CA TYR A 71 -5.11 -13.95 12.52
C TYR A 71 -3.75 -13.74 11.85
N GLY A 72 -3.10 -12.62 12.14
CA GLY A 72 -1.78 -12.33 11.59
C GLY A 72 -1.34 -10.89 11.82
N PHE A 73 -0.05 -10.66 11.59
CA PHE A 73 0.50 -9.32 11.45
C PHE A 73 0.61 -9.02 9.95
N PHE A 74 -0.24 -8.13 9.47
CA PHE A 74 -0.26 -7.73 8.07
C PHE A 74 0.36 -6.34 7.93
N ASN A 75 1.46 -6.25 7.20
CA ASN A 75 2.12 -4.97 6.97
C ASN A 75 2.54 -4.83 5.51
N ALA A 76 2.50 -3.59 5.04
CA ALA A 76 2.98 -3.21 3.73
C ALA A 76 3.72 -1.87 3.84
N ALA A 77 4.82 -1.73 3.09
CA ALA A 77 5.42 -0.43 2.87
C ALA A 77 4.67 0.26 1.73
N MET A 78 4.08 1.43 1.99
CA MET A 78 3.26 2.16 1.02
C MET A 78 3.83 3.54 0.77
N LYS A 79 3.85 3.95 -0.50
CA LYS A 79 4.13 5.32 -0.92
C LYS A 79 2.87 5.88 -1.57
N LEU A 80 2.33 6.95 -0.99
CA LEU A 80 1.11 7.58 -1.48
C LEU A 80 1.37 8.42 -2.73
N PRO A 81 0.37 8.58 -3.63
CA PRO A 81 0.46 9.49 -4.76
C PRO A 81 0.67 10.93 -4.28
N ALA A 82 1.52 11.67 -4.99
CA ALA A 82 1.77 13.08 -4.73
C ALA A 82 0.83 13.96 -5.58
N GLY A 83 0.65 15.22 -5.16
CA GLY A 83 -0.15 16.20 -5.91
C GLY A 83 -1.63 16.19 -5.55
N PHE A 84 -2.50 16.45 -6.52
CA PHE A 84 -3.94 16.57 -6.32
C PHE A 84 -4.60 15.18 -6.35
N THR A 85 -5.03 14.72 -5.17
CA THR A 85 -5.60 13.37 -4.97
C THR A 85 -7.01 13.43 -4.37
N SER A 86 -7.71 14.56 -4.54
CA SER A 86 -9.07 14.74 -4.00
C SER A 86 -10.02 13.64 -4.49
N GLY A 87 -10.66 12.94 -3.56
CA GLY A 87 -11.58 11.84 -3.84
C GLY A 87 -10.92 10.49 -4.14
N VAL A 88 -9.58 10.41 -4.19
CA VAL A 88 -8.84 9.14 -4.36
C VAL A 88 -8.62 8.50 -3.00
N VAL A 89 -8.90 7.20 -2.91
CA VAL A 89 -8.65 6.39 -1.71
C VAL A 89 -7.60 5.33 -2.03
N VAL A 90 -6.55 5.28 -1.21
CA VAL A 90 -5.59 4.15 -1.18
C VAL A 90 -5.87 3.36 0.08
N ALA A 91 -6.19 2.08 -0.05
CA ALA A 91 -6.61 1.26 1.06
C ALA A 91 -5.74 0.00 1.19
N PHE A 92 -5.38 -0.33 2.42
CA PHE A 92 -4.82 -1.61 2.83
C PHE A 92 -5.65 -2.12 4.00
N TYR A 93 -6.39 -3.20 3.79
CA TYR A 93 -7.41 -3.68 4.73
C TYR A 93 -7.54 -5.20 4.67
N ALA A 94 -8.16 -5.76 5.71
CA ALA A 94 -8.60 -7.15 5.75
C ALA A 94 -10.13 -7.20 5.67
N SER A 95 -10.66 -8.15 4.92
CA SER A 95 -12.10 -8.38 4.79
C SER A 95 -12.39 -9.87 4.99
N ILE A 96 -13.48 -10.16 5.71
CA ILE A 96 -14.00 -11.52 5.86
C ILE A 96 -14.81 -11.97 4.64
N VAL A 97 -15.30 -11.02 3.84
CA VAL A 97 -16.06 -11.28 2.61
C VAL A 97 -15.09 -11.32 1.44
N THR A 98 -15.17 -12.40 0.65
CA THR A 98 -14.40 -12.53 -0.60
C THR A 98 -15.09 -11.67 -1.66
N ILE A 99 -14.37 -10.68 -2.20
CA ILE A 99 -14.79 -9.82 -3.32
C ILE A 99 -14.55 -10.52 -4.64
#